data_AF-A0AAE9QWM6-F1
#
_entry.id   AF-A0AAE9QWM6-F1
#
_cell.length_a   1.000
_cell.length_b   1.000
_cell.length_c   1.000
_cell.angle_alpha   90.00
_cell.angle_beta   90.00
_cell.angle_gamma   90.00
#
_symmetry.space_group_name_H-M   'P 1'
#
loop_
_entity.id
_entity.type
_entity.pdbx_description
1 polymer ?
#
loop_
_entity_poly.entity_id
_entity_poly.type
_entity_poly.pdbx_seq_one_letter_code
_entity_poly.pdbx_strand_id
1 'polypeptide(L)' 'MSKELKAIKAQVKVRLIELDMTQTQLANSVNVTKSVISDLLTYGKGSSNVKANVASVLGIKNPWTEM' A
#
# COMPACT_ATOMS: atom_id res chain seq x y z
N MET A 1 1.70 -12.72 10.86
CA MET A 1 1.05 -11.70 10.02
C MET A 1 -0.37 -11.53 10.52
N SER A 2 -0.75 -10.32 10.98
CA SER A 2 -2.12 -10.04 11.46
C SER A 2 -3.16 -10.35 10.36
N LYS A 3 -4.37 -10.75 10.74
CA LYS A 3 -5.49 -10.96 9.80
C LYS A 3 -5.77 -9.69 8.99
N GLU A 4 -5.62 -8.52 9.61
CA GLU A 4 -5.82 -7.20 8.97
C GLU A 4 -4.80 -6.98 7.86
N LEU A 5 -3.49 -7.12 8.14
CA LEU A 5 -2.43 -6.94 7.14
C LEU A 5 -2.61 -7.85 5.91
N LYS A 6 -3.14 -9.06 6.10
CA LYS A 6 -3.48 -9.94 4.97
C LYS A 6 -4.61 -9.37 4.11
N ALA A 7 -5.67 -8.85 4.73
CA ALA A 7 -6.78 -8.22 4.02
C ALA A 7 -6.33 -6.96 3.26
N ILE A 8 -5.53 -6.11 3.91
CA ILE A 8 -4.95 -4.91 3.30
C ILE A 8 -4.09 -5.27 2.08
N LYS A 9 -3.20 -6.25 2.23
CA LYS A 9 -2.33 -6.71 1.13
C LYS A 9 -3.15 -7.25 -0.04
N ALA A 10 -4.24 -7.97 0.22
CA ALA A 10 -5.13 -8.46 -0.82
C ALA A 10 -5.83 -7.31 -1.54
N GLN A 11 -6.40 -6.36 -0.80
CA GLN A 11 -7.06 -5.17 -1.36
C GLN A 11 -6.12 -4.34 -2.24
N VAL A 12 -4.90 -4.06 -1.75
CA VAL A 12 -3.89 -3.32 -2.52
C VAL A 12 -3.51 -4.08 -3.79
N LYS A 13 -3.33 -5.40 -3.73
CA LYS A 13 -3.02 -6.21 -4.92
C LYS A 13 -4.14 -6.19 -5.95
N VAL A 14 -5.40 -6.33 -5.53
CA VAL A 14 -6.55 -6.24 -6.43
C VAL A 14 -6.55 -4.88 -7.12
N ARG A 15 -6.34 -3.81 -6.35
CA ARG A 15 -6.36 -2.46 -6.92
C ARG A 15 -5.20 -2.17 -7.87
N LEU A 16 -4.02 -2.73 -7.57
CA LEU A 16 -2.87 -2.68 -8.49
C LEU A 16 -3.19 -3.35 -9.83
N ILE A 17 -3.88 -4.51 -9.81
CA ILE A 17 -4.30 -5.22 -11.02
C ILE A 17 -5.33 -4.39 -11.80
N GLU A 18 -6.34 -3.84 -11.12
CA GLU A 18 -7.38 -3.00 -11.75
C GLU A 18 -6.81 -1.74 -12.41
N LEU A 19 -5.70 -1.22 -11.90
CA LEU A 19 -5.02 -0.02 -12.42
C LEU A 19 -3.89 -0.36 -13.42
N ASP A 20 -3.70 -1.65 -13.74
CA ASP A 20 -2.55 -2.14 -14.52
C ASP A 20 -1.20 -1.58 -14.02
N MET A 21 -1.07 -1.49 -12.69
CA MET A 21 0.03 -0.83 -12.02
C MET A 21 0.87 -1.82 -11.22
N THR A 22 2.19 -1.73 -11.36
CA THR A 22 3.13 -2.52 -10.57
C THR A 22 3.42 -1.88 -9.21
N GLN A 23 3.89 -2.68 -8.25
CA GLN A 23 4.38 -2.15 -6.96
C GLN A 23 5.52 -1.13 -7.12
N THR A 24 6.35 -1.26 -8.16
CA THR A 24 7.42 -0.31 -8.45
C THR A 24 6.84 1.04 -8.91
N GLN A 25 5.85 1.03 -9.79
CA GLN A 25 5.17 2.26 -10.24
C GLN A 25 4.42 2.93 -9.08
N LEU A 26 3.77 2.15 -8.21
CA LEU A 26 3.16 2.68 -6.99
C LEU A 26 4.22 3.34 -6.09
N ALA A 27 5.36 2.69 -5.88
CA ALA A 27 6.45 3.24 -5.08
C ALA A 27 6.97 4.56 -5.66
N ASN A 28 7.17 4.63 -6.98
CA ASN A 28 7.57 5.85 -7.68
C ASN A 28 6.52 6.96 -7.54
N SER A 29 5.23 6.62 -7.61
CA SER A 29 4.12 7.58 -7.49
C SER A 29 4.03 8.23 -6.10
N VAL A 30 4.50 7.53 -5.07
CA VAL A 30 4.56 8.06 -3.69
C VAL A 30 5.97 8.48 -3.28
N ASN A 31 6.91 8.53 -4.23
CA ASN A 31 8.32 8.88 -4.06
C ASN A 31 9.05 8.07 -2.98
N VAL A 32 8.87 6.74 -2.99
CA VAL A 32 9.58 5.80 -2.11
C VAL A 32 10.17 4.64 -2.90
N THR A 33 11.00 3.85 -2.25
CA THR A 33 11.54 2.62 -2.84
C THR A 33 10.51 1.48 -2.79
N LYS A 34 10.63 0.53 -3.72
CA LYS A 34 9.83 -0.71 -3.70
C LYS A 34 9.92 -1.47 -2.38
N SER A 35 11.07 -1.44 -1.70
CA SER A 35 11.26 -2.08 -0.39
C SER A 35 10.35 -1.49 0.67
N VAL A 36 10.17 -0.17 0.71
CA VAL A 36 9.24 0.50 1.64
C VAL A 36 7.80 0.06 1.41
N ILE A 37 7.35 -0.04 0.15
CA ILE A 37 6.01 -0.58 -0.16
C ILE A 37 5.89 -2.04 0.28
N SER A 38 6.92 -2.86 0.06
CA SER A 38 6.93 -4.25 0.52
C SER A 38 6.83 -4.36 2.04
N ASP A 39 7.57 -3.52 2.78
CA ASP A 39 7.55 -3.47 4.23
C ASP A 39 6.20 -2.97 4.78
N LEU A 40 5.60 -1.97 4.11
CA LEU A 40 4.27 -1.50 4.44
C LEU A 40 3.22 -2.61 4.27
N LEU A 41 3.27 -3.36 3.16
CA LEU A 41 2.31 -4.44 2.88
C LEU A 41 2.55 -5.70 3.69
N THR A 42 3.79 -5.92 4.16
CA THR A 42 4.16 -7.13 4.90
C THR A 42 4.05 -6.93 6.41
N TYR A 43 4.46 -5.76 6.90
CA TYR A 43 4.60 -5.46 8.32
C TYR A 43 3.78 -4.25 8.77
N GLY A 44 3.13 -3.51 7.87
CA GLY A 44 2.48 -2.24 8.21
C GLY A 44 3.47 -1.10 8.50
N LYS A 45 4.76 -1.32 8.21
CA LYS A 45 5.85 -0.37 8.50
C LYS A 45 5.92 0.68 7.39
N GLY A 46 5.53 1.89 7.73
CA GLY A 46 5.58 3.05 6.84
C GLY A 46 5.06 4.28 7.58
N SER A 47 5.53 5.47 7.19
CA SER A 47 5.03 6.70 7.77
C SER A 47 3.56 6.91 7.43
N SER A 48 2.85 7.67 8.27
CA SER A 48 1.46 8.04 8.01
C SER A 48 1.27 8.71 6.66
N ASN A 49 2.27 9.48 6.21
CA ASN A 49 2.27 10.11 4.90
C ASN A 49 2.32 9.08 3.75
N VAL A 50 3.19 8.06 3.84
CA VAL A 50 3.26 7.00 2.81
C VAL A 50 1.96 6.20 2.77
N LYS A 51 1.38 5.87 3.93
CA LYS A 51 0.09 5.19 4.02
C LYS A 51 -1.03 5.98 3.34
N ALA A 52 -1.10 7.28 3.61
CA ALA A 52 -2.09 8.17 3.01
C ALA A 52 -1.88 8.32 1.49
N ASN A 53 -0.64 8.52 1.04
CA ASN A 53 -0.32 8.66 -0.37
C ASN A 53 -0.58 7.37 -1.15
N VAL A 54 -0.24 6.20 -0.60
CA VAL A 54 -0.55 4.90 -1.22
C VAL A 54 -2.06 4.72 -1.36
N ALA A 55 -2.82 5.03 -0.31
CA ALA A 55 -4.29 4.96 -0.37
C ALA A 55 -4.86 5.93 -1.42
N SER A 56 -4.32 7.15 -1.48
CA SER A 56 -4.72 8.18 -2.45
C SER A 56 -4.41 7.76 -3.90
N VAL A 57 -3.21 7.25 -4.18
CA VAL A 57 -2.81 6.79 -5.52
C VAL A 57 -3.66 5.60 -5.98
N LEU A 58 -3.99 4.70 -5.05
CA LEU A 58 -4.86 3.56 -5.33
C LEU A 58 -6.35 3.93 -5.39
N GLY A 59 -6.72 5.14 -4.95
CA GLY A 59 -8.10 5.60 -4.87
C GLY A 59 -8.95 4.80 -3.87
N ILE A 60 -8.35 4.36 -2.76
CA ILE A 60 -9.03 3.57 -1.71
C ILE A 60 -9.03 4.33 -0.38
N LYS A 61 -9.99 4.02 0.51
CA LYS A 61 -9.93 4.48 1.91
C LYS A 61 -8.64 3.94 2.53
N ASN A 62 -7.90 4.78 3.27
CA ASN A 62 -6.67 4.38 3.93
C ASN A 62 -6.92 3.20 4.89
N PRO A 63 -6.38 2.01 4.61
CA PRO A 63 -6.66 0.84 5.43
C PRO A 63 -5.75 0.75 6.67
N TRP A 64 -4.71 1.60 6.77
CA TRP A 64 -3.76 1.61 7.87
C TRP A 64 -4.04 2.68 8.94
N THR A 65 -5.09 3.48 8.79
CA THR A 65 -5.48 4.51 9.78
C THR A 65 -6.17 3.93 11.01
N GLU A 66 -6.72 2.72 10.90
CA GLU A 66 -7.48 2.05 11.98
C GLU A 66 -6.67 0.87 12.59
N MET A 67 -5.39 0.76 12.23
CA MET A 67 -4.40 -0.21 12.74
C MET A 67 -3.53 0.41 13.83
#